data_AF-A0A4R1ZS68-F1
#
_entry.id   AF-A0A4R1ZS68-F1
#
_cell.length_a   1.000
_cell.length_b   1.000
_cell.length_c   1.000
_cell.angle_alpha   90.00
_cell.angle_beta   90.00
_cell.angle_gamma   90.00
#
_symmetry.space_group_name_H-M   'P 1'
#
loop_
_entity.id
_entity.type
_entity.pdbx_description
1 polymer ?
#
loop_
_entity_poly.entity_id
_entity_poly.type
_entity_poly.pdbx_seq_one_letter_code
_entity_poly.pdbx_strand_id
1 'polypeptide(L)'
;MSYVSEALLYVCFAVLTGTFILRVVPEHRRPDIHTPNWLLLVCALAIPVLEYVPIHDSAVLFAKDTDVTYGEMVKSILLELNNGKAWIWSAVASVGLAFLLGLPSFRNDKHMPKVGLFIMFLLILWLGYASHATSLYGTKGWLVHSAHFLAVTVWIGVLLIASWFSASSRNWEAFLAWFSPLAIGCMLITFIAGITLMTFTTPQYVNSWMLPYGQMLLLKHLLLAPLLLFAYTNGFGYRNKLKENSNFNPLPWLKAESVIALLLFIVTGVLGQQTPPHNVKETLQSVSPSKLFRAVYNGHFSPDLSLKLSIGLDSILMLAAALVMIYGLIQMYKENKILPAFIMGLLTTAFGYFALMFGIG
;
A
#
# COMPACT_ATOMS: atom_id res chain seq x y z
N MET A 1 -1.67 -14.20 -11.39
CA MET A 1 -1.34 -14.52 -9.99
C MET A 1 -0.52 -13.40 -9.34
N SER A 2 0.30 -12.68 -10.11
CA SER A 2 1.13 -11.56 -9.66
C SER A 2 0.42 -10.42 -8.88
N TYR A 3 -0.83 -10.08 -9.20
CA TYR A 3 -1.56 -9.03 -8.45
C TYR A 3 -1.75 -9.37 -6.97
N VAL A 4 -2.09 -10.62 -6.69
CA VAL A 4 -2.36 -11.10 -5.33
C VAL A 4 -1.04 -11.24 -4.57
N SER A 5 0.01 -11.72 -5.24
CA SER A 5 1.32 -11.89 -4.59
C SER A 5 1.90 -10.55 -4.14
N GLU A 6 1.80 -9.50 -4.98
CA GLU A 6 2.26 -8.17 -4.64
C GLU A 6 1.49 -7.58 -3.45
N ALA A 7 0.16 -7.69 -3.45
CA ALA A 7 -0.65 -7.20 -2.33
C ALA A 7 -0.31 -7.92 -1.01
N LEU A 8 -0.12 -9.25 -1.06
CA LEU A 8 0.29 -10.03 0.11
C LEU A 8 1.72 -9.72 0.56
N LEU A 9 2.60 -9.33 -0.36
CA LEU A 9 3.97 -8.91 -0.03
C LEU A 9 3.94 -7.65 0.85
N TYR A 10 3.17 -6.63 0.45
CA TYR A 10 2.95 -5.43 1.28
C TYR A 10 2.44 -5.78 2.68
N VAL A 11 1.50 -6.73 2.78
CA VAL A 11 0.99 -7.21 4.07
C VAL A 11 2.08 -7.88 4.90
N CYS A 12 2.91 -8.75 4.31
CA CYS A 12 4.01 -9.42 5.02
C CYS A 12 5.02 -8.41 5.58
N PHE A 13 5.41 -7.43 4.77
CA PHE A 13 6.31 -6.36 5.20
C PHE A 13 5.70 -5.49 6.30
N ALA A 14 4.42 -5.14 6.19
CA ALA A 14 3.72 -4.34 7.19
C ALA A 14 3.58 -5.09 8.52
N VAL A 15 3.23 -6.38 8.50
CA VAL A 15 3.13 -7.22 9.70
C VAL A 15 4.47 -7.31 10.42
N LEU A 16 5.54 -7.70 9.70
CA LEU A 16 6.88 -7.85 10.29
C LEU A 16 7.41 -6.52 10.85
N THR A 17 7.36 -5.46 10.04
CA THR A 17 7.85 -4.12 10.42
C THR A 17 7.07 -3.57 11.61
N GLY A 18 5.73 -3.62 11.55
CA GLY A 18 4.86 -3.18 12.63
C GLY A 18 5.13 -3.91 13.94
N THR A 19 5.25 -5.24 13.90
CA THR A 19 5.52 -6.04 15.09
C THR A 19 6.89 -5.72 15.68
N PHE A 20 7.94 -5.62 14.86
CA PHE A 20 9.27 -5.32 15.40
C PHE A 20 9.37 -3.90 15.96
N ILE A 21 8.78 -2.89 15.32
CA ILE A 21 8.71 -1.53 15.88
C ILE A 21 8.02 -1.56 17.24
N LEU A 22 6.85 -2.18 17.31
CA LEU A 22 6.10 -2.24 18.55
C LEU A 22 6.85 -3.00 19.64
N ARG A 23 7.60 -4.06 19.31
CA ARG A 23 8.46 -4.79 20.27
C ARG A 23 9.65 -3.96 20.79
N VAL A 24 10.10 -2.94 20.07
CA VAL A 24 11.12 -1.98 20.55
C VAL A 24 10.52 -0.93 21.49
N VAL A 25 9.24 -0.58 21.29
CA VAL A 25 8.56 0.43 22.11
C VAL A 25 8.32 -0.11 23.54
N PRO A 26 8.63 0.67 24.60
CA PRO A 26 8.39 0.26 25.98
C PRO A 26 6.92 -0.07 26.26
N GLU A 27 6.65 -1.06 27.12
CA GLU A 27 5.30 -1.54 27.44
C GLU A 27 4.36 -0.45 27.97
N HIS A 28 4.87 0.53 28.72
CA HIS A 28 4.07 1.65 29.22
C HIS A 28 3.66 2.67 28.14
N ARG A 29 4.17 2.55 26.89
CA ARG A 29 3.87 3.44 25.75
C ARG A 29 3.12 2.74 24.62
N ARG A 30 2.66 1.51 24.83
CA ARG A 30 1.92 0.74 23.83
C ARG A 30 0.78 -0.03 24.51
N PRO A 31 -0.31 -0.34 23.79
CA PRO A 31 -1.27 -1.31 24.27
C PRO A 31 -0.62 -2.69 24.44
N ASP A 32 -1.29 -3.57 25.17
CA ASP A 32 -0.86 -4.96 25.31
C ASP A 32 -1.09 -5.69 23.98
N ILE A 33 -0.01 -6.07 23.28
CA ILE A 33 -0.04 -6.61 21.91
C ILE A 33 0.53 -8.02 21.89
N HIS A 34 -0.27 -8.96 21.39
CA HIS A 34 0.09 -10.37 21.26
C HIS A 34 0.09 -10.80 19.80
N THR A 35 1.23 -10.62 19.11
CA THR A 35 1.40 -11.16 17.76
C THR A 35 1.94 -12.59 17.83
N PRO A 36 1.24 -13.59 17.26
CA PRO A 36 1.68 -14.97 17.33
C PRO A 36 2.95 -15.18 16.49
N ASN A 37 3.91 -15.93 17.02
CA ASN A 37 5.21 -16.14 16.37
C ASN A 37 5.11 -16.89 15.03
N TRP A 38 4.11 -17.78 14.87
CA TRP A 38 3.89 -18.49 13.61
C TRP A 38 3.57 -17.52 12.46
N LEU A 39 2.86 -16.43 12.75
CA LEU A 39 2.52 -15.42 11.74
C LEU A 39 3.78 -14.71 11.23
N LEU A 40 4.71 -14.38 12.14
CA LEU A 40 5.99 -13.78 11.75
C LEU A 40 6.83 -14.74 10.90
N LEU A 41 6.85 -16.02 11.24
CA LEU A 41 7.52 -17.05 10.46
C LEU A 41 6.90 -17.20 9.06
N VAL A 42 5.57 -17.26 8.99
CA VAL A 42 4.85 -17.35 7.71
C VAL A 42 5.13 -16.12 6.86
N CYS A 43 5.05 -14.90 7.41
CA CYS A 43 5.37 -13.68 6.66
C CYS A 43 6.82 -13.67 6.16
N ALA A 44 7.78 -14.06 7.00
CA ALA A 44 9.20 -14.10 6.61
C ALA A 44 9.46 -15.14 5.51
N LEU A 45 8.84 -16.33 5.58
CA LEU A 45 8.99 -17.35 4.53
C LEU A 45 8.19 -17.01 3.27
N ALA A 46 7.09 -16.27 3.38
CA ALA A 46 6.26 -15.90 2.25
C ALA A 46 6.93 -14.84 1.36
N ILE A 47 7.71 -13.90 1.90
CA ILE A 47 8.37 -12.84 1.11
C ILE A 47 9.08 -13.37 -0.15
N PRO A 48 10.05 -14.30 -0.08
CA PRO A 48 10.73 -14.78 -1.28
C PRO A 48 9.83 -15.55 -2.23
N VAL A 49 8.81 -16.25 -1.71
CA VAL A 49 7.83 -16.96 -2.54
C VAL A 49 6.96 -15.98 -3.32
N LEU A 50 6.49 -14.93 -2.67
CA LEU A 50 5.64 -13.90 -3.26
C LEU A 50 6.41 -13.02 -4.25
N GLU A 51 7.65 -12.63 -3.93
CA GLU A 51 8.55 -11.88 -4.83
C GLU A 51 8.96 -12.70 -6.06
N TYR A 52 8.95 -14.04 -5.98
CA TYR A 52 9.27 -14.88 -7.13
C TYR A 52 8.16 -14.92 -8.18
N VAL A 53 6.90 -14.64 -7.81
CA VAL A 53 5.75 -14.79 -8.74
C VAL A 53 5.91 -13.90 -9.99
N PRO A 54 6.26 -12.60 -9.91
CA PRO A 54 6.50 -11.78 -11.09
C PRO A 54 7.72 -12.23 -11.91
N ILE A 55 8.75 -12.79 -11.25
CA ILE A 55 9.92 -13.36 -11.91
C ILE A 55 9.52 -14.59 -12.72
N HIS A 56 8.68 -15.47 -12.15
CA HIS A 56 8.11 -16.61 -12.83
C HIS A 56 7.28 -16.19 -14.05
N ASP A 57 6.37 -15.22 -13.90
CA ASP A 57 5.54 -14.72 -15.01
C ASP A 57 6.42 -14.16 -16.14
N SER A 58 7.47 -13.42 -15.80
CA SER A 58 8.44 -12.88 -16.77
C SER A 58 9.24 -14.00 -17.46
N ALA A 59 9.68 -15.01 -16.70
CA ALA A 59 10.45 -16.12 -17.23
C ALA A 59 9.64 -16.98 -18.20
N VAL A 60 8.36 -17.25 -17.90
CA VAL A 60 7.46 -17.98 -18.80
C VAL A 60 7.24 -17.21 -20.10
N LEU A 61 7.01 -15.89 -20.01
CA LEU A 61 6.80 -15.04 -21.17
C LEU A 61 8.04 -15.01 -22.07
N PHE A 62 9.21 -14.66 -21.52
CA PHE A 62 10.42 -14.52 -22.32
C PHE A 62 10.95 -15.85 -22.84
N ALA A 63 10.82 -16.95 -22.09
CA ALA A 63 11.20 -18.27 -22.58
C ALA A 63 10.41 -18.64 -23.84
N LYS A 64 9.10 -18.33 -23.86
CA LYS A 64 8.24 -18.55 -25.02
C LYS A 64 8.62 -17.67 -26.21
N ASP A 65 8.96 -16.41 -25.97
CA ASP A 65 9.25 -15.44 -27.03
C ASP A 65 10.64 -15.63 -27.66
N THR A 66 11.59 -16.21 -26.91
CA THR A 66 12.99 -16.39 -27.34
C THR A 66 13.39 -17.84 -27.65
N ASP A 67 12.46 -18.78 -27.53
CA ASP A 67 12.65 -20.22 -27.76
C ASP A 67 13.80 -20.84 -26.92
N VAL A 68 14.01 -20.32 -25.71
CA VAL A 68 14.96 -20.87 -24.73
C VAL A 68 14.24 -21.67 -23.66
N THR A 69 14.95 -22.56 -22.97
CA THR A 69 14.33 -23.33 -21.89
C THR A 69 13.96 -22.43 -20.70
N TYR A 70 12.90 -22.79 -19.97
CA TYR A 70 12.48 -22.07 -18.76
C TYR A 70 13.63 -21.93 -17.74
N GLY A 71 14.43 -22.99 -17.54
CA GLY A 71 15.55 -22.98 -16.62
C GLY A 71 16.65 -22.00 -17.01
N GLU A 72 16.97 -21.90 -18.29
CA GLU A 72 17.93 -20.92 -18.82
C GLU A 72 17.41 -19.49 -18.67
N MET A 73 16.13 -19.25 -18.95
CA MET A 73 15.52 -17.93 -18.80
C MET A 73 15.48 -17.50 -17.32
N VAL A 74 15.09 -18.38 -16.40
CA VAL A 74 15.15 -18.08 -14.96
C VAL A 74 16.58 -17.75 -14.52
N LYS A 75 17.57 -18.53 -14.98
CA LYS A 75 18.98 -18.26 -14.67
C LYS A 75 19.43 -16.90 -15.20
N SER A 76 19.06 -16.55 -16.43
CA SER A 76 19.34 -15.24 -17.03
C SER A 76 18.72 -14.12 -16.20
N ILE A 77 17.43 -14.21 -15.88
CA ILE A 77 16.75 -13.18 -15.08
C ILE A 77 17.40 -13.02 -13.71
N LEU A 78 17.67 -14.13 -13.00
CA LEU A 78 18.26 -14.12 -11.67
C LEU A 78 19.66 -13.50 -11.62
N LEU A 79 20.49 -13.75 -12.64
CA LEU A 79 21.89 -13.33 -12.65
C LEU A 79 22.14 -11.99 -13.34
N GLU A 80 21.28 -11.59 -14.27
CA GLU A 80 21.52 -10.41 -15.13
C GLU A 80 20.65 -9.22 -14.71
N LEU A 81 19.36 -9.47 -14.43
CA LEU A 81 18.39 -8.41 -14.14
C LEU A 81 18.41 -7.98 -12.67
N ASN A 82 18.11 -6.69 -12.43
CA ASN A 82 18.10 -6.11 -11.09
C ASN A 82 17.07 -6.79 -10.17
N ASN A 83 15.89 -7.13 -10.70
CA ASN A 83 14.84 -7.83 -9.95
C ASN A 83 15.28 -9.24 -9.52
N GLY A 84 16.00 -9.96 -10.37
CA GLY A 84 16.56 -11.27 -10.06
C GLY A 84 17.65 -11.22 -8.98
N LYS A 85 18.61 -10.28 -9.12
CA LYS A 85 19.64 -10.05 -8.10
C LYS A 85 19.04 -9.64 -6.76
N ALA A 86 18.05 -8.74 -6.77
CA ALA A 86 17.33 -8.33 -5.58
C ALA A 86 16.67 -9.52 -4.88
N TRP A 87 15.97 -10.37 -5.65
CA TRP A 87 15.29 -11.55 -5.13
C TRP A 87 16.23 -12.51 -4.42
N ILE A 88 17.45 -12.75 -4.95
CA ILE A 88 18.45 -13.62 -4.29
C ILE A 88 18.78 -13.08 -2.90
N TRP A 89 19.08 -11.78 -2.78
CA TRP A 89 19.41 -11.16 -1.51
C TRP A 89 18.22 -11.06 -0.56
N SER A 90 17.02 -10.79 -1.09
CA SER A 90 15.77 -10.85 -0.34
C SER A 90 15.52 -12.25 0.22
N ALA A 91 15.72 -13.29 -0.58
CA ALA A 91 15.54 -14.66 -0.15
C ALA A 91 16.52 -15.04 0.97
N VAL A 92 17.80 -14.71 0.83
CA VAL A 92 18.82 -14.97 1.87
C VAL A 92 18.45 -14.24 3.17
N ALA A 93 18.15 -12.94 3.09
CA ALA A 93 17.80 -12.14 4.26
C ALA A 93 16.51 -12.61 4.93
N SER A 94 15.48 -12.97 4.15
CA SER A 94 14.19 -13.39 4.67
C SER A 94 14.21 -14.80 5.24
N VAL A 95 14.95 -15.73 4.62
CA VAL A 95 15.20 -17.08 5.19
C VAL A 95 16.03 -16.96 6.46
N GLY A 96 17.05 -16.09 6.48
CA GLY A 96 17.82 -15.80 7.69
C GLY A 96 16.93 -15.26 8.82
N LEU A 97 16.03 -14.33 8.52
CA LEU A 97 15.05 -13.82 9.48
C LEU A 97 14.12 -14.94 9.99
N ALA A 98 13.60 -15.78 9.10
CA ALA A 98 12.76 -16.91 9.45
C ALA A 98 13.51 -17.91 10.35
N PHE A 99 14.78 -18.21 10.06
CA PHE A 99 15.63 -19.04 10.89
C PHE A 99 15.78 -18.46 12.30
N LEU A 100 16.12 -17.16 12.42
CA LEU A 100 16.24 -16.49 13.72
C LEU A 100 14.92 -16.51 14.51
N LEU A 101 13.79 -16.26 13.86
CA LEU A 101 12.47 -16.34 14.49
C LEU A 101 12.10 -17.79 14.91
N GLY A 102 12.65 -18.77 14.20
CA GLY A 102 12.44 -20.19 14.47
C GLY A 102 13.10 -20.66 15.76
N LEU A 103 14.24 -20.06 16.12
CA LEU A 103 15.03 -20.42 17.29
C LEU A 103 14.42 -19.88 18.60
N PRO A 104 14.05 -20.73 19.58
CA PRO A 104 13.45 -20.29 20.84
C PRO A 104 14.28 -19.25 21.60
N SER A 105 15.61 -19.39 21.58
CA SER A 105 16.55 -18.50 22.26
C SER A 105 16.48 -17.06 21.77
N PHE A 106 16.15 -16.83 20.50
CA PHE A 106 16.06 -15.49 19.91
C PHE A 106 14.65 -14.90 20.00
N ARG A 107 13.60 -15.72 20.21
CA ARG A 107 12.20 -15.24 20.24
C ARG A 107 11.94 -14.21 21.34
N ASN A 108 12.58 -14.38 22.49
CA ASN A 108 12.41 -13.53 23.67
C ASN A 108 13.62 -12.61 23.94
N ASP A 109 14.60 -12.60 23.04
CA ASP A 109 15.78 -11.75 23.18
C ASP A 109 15.44 -10.27 22.95
N LYS A 110 15.93 -9.38 23.82
CA LYS A 110 15.64 -7.94 23.79
C LYS A 110 16.23 -7.21 22.57
N HIS A 111 17.23 -7.78 21.91
CA HIS A 111 17.87 -7.25 20.71
C HIS A 111 17.23 -7.78 19.43
N MET A 112 16.57 -8.94 19.47
CA MET A 112 15.93 -9.55 18.29
C MET A 112 15.01 -8.59 17.50
N PRO A 113 14.16 -7.75 18.13
CA PRO A 113 13.38 -6.77 17.37
C PRO A 113 14.23 -5.77 16.58
N LYS A 114 15.38 -5.35 17.11
CA LYS A 114 16.30 -4.42 16.43
C LYS A 114 16.99 -5.09 15.23
N VAL A 115 17.41 -6.35 15.41
CA VAL A 115 17.96 -7.17 14.31
C VAL A 115 16.91 -7.39 13.23
N GLY A 116 15.67 -7.70 13.63
CA GLY A 116 14.53 -7.82 12.72
C GLY A 116 14.30 -6.54 11.92
N LEU A 117 14.29 -5.37 12.56
CA LEU A 117 14.16 -4.08 11.86
C LEU A 117 15.31 -3.81 10.89
N PHE A 118 16.55 -4.16 11.25
CA PHE A 118 17.68 -4.01 10.36
C PHE A 118 17.53 -4.90 9.12
N ILE A 119 17.14 -6.16 9.30
CA ILE A 119 16.87 -7.07 8.17
C ILE A 119 15.71 -6.55 7.31
N MET A 120 14.61 -6.10 7.93
CA MET A 120 13.49 -5.50 7.21
C MET A 120 13.93 -4.27 6.41
N PHE A 121 14.79 -3.42 6.95
CA PHE A 121 15.33 -2.27 6.24
C PHE A 121 16.13 -2.69 5.00
N LEU A 122 16.98 -3.71 5.11
CA LEU A 122 17.71 -4.26 3.94
C LEU A 122 16.75 -4.84 2.90
N LEU A 123 15.74 -5.61 3.31
CA LEU A 123 14.71 -6.14 2.42
C LEU A 123 13.98 -5.02 1.67
N ILE A 124 13.63 -3.92 2.34
CA ILE A 124 12.99 -2.76 1.71
C ILE A 124 13.91 -2.09 0.68
N LEU A 125 15.21 -1.98 0.98
CA LEU A 125 16.18 -1.47 0.02
C LEU A 125 16.31 -2.37 -1.21
N TRP A 126 16.29 -3.70 -1.03
CA TRP A 126 16.34 -4.65 -2.15
C TRP A 126 15.08 -4.60 -3.01
N LEU A 127 13.90 -4.51 -2.38
CA LEU A 127 12.64 -4.29 -3.11
C LEU A 127 12.66 -2.98 -3.90
N GLY A 128 13.19 -1.91 -3.29
CA GLY A 128 13.43 -0.65 -3.99
C GLY A 128 14.37 -0.81 -5.18
N TYR A 129 15.46 -1.57 -5.03
CA TYR A 129 16.43 -1.81 -6.08
C TYR A 129 15.82 -2.58 -7.26
N ALA A 130 14.91 -3.52 -6.99
CA ALA A 130 14.15 -4.26 -8.00
C ALA A 130 13.12 -3.40 -8.76
N SER A 131 12.78 -2.21 -8.27
CA SER A 131 11.64 -1.44 -8.79
C SER A 131 11.86 -0.88 -10.21
N HIS A 132 10.75 -0.67 -10.93
CA HIS A 132 10.74 0.04 -12.22
C HIS A 132 11.37 1.44 -12.12
N ALA A 133 11.15 2.14 -11.00
CA ALA A 133 11.72 3.47 -10.79
C ALA A 133 13.26 3.44 -10.82
N THR A 134 13.88 2.42 -10.22
CA THR A 134 15.34 2.23 -10.25
C THR A 134 15.86 1.95 -11.65
N SER A 135 15.15 1.14 -12.43
CA SER A 135 15.55 0.83 -13.81
C SER A 135 15.56 2.06 -14.71
N LEU A 136 14.69 3.05 -14.43
CA LEU A 136 14.57 4.27 -15.23
C LEU A 136 15.40 5.45 -14.72
N TYR A 137 15.50 5.60 -13.39
CA TYR A 137 16.10 6.79 -12.76
C TYR A 137 17.26 6.45 -11.82
N GLY A 138 17.77 5.22 -11.89
CA GLY A 138 18.90 4.73 -11.11
C GLY A 138 18.71 4.95 -9.61
N THR A 139 19.75 5.50 -8.97
CA THR A 139 19.78 5.78 -7.52
C THR A 139 18.61 6.65 -7.05
N LYS A 140 18.17 7.63 -7.86
CA LYS A 140 17.04 8.50 -7.49
C LYS A 140 15.75 7.68 -7.39
N GLY A 141 15.48 6.84 -8.39
CA GLY A 141 14.33 5.94 -8.40
C GLY A 141 14.37 4.97 -7.21
N TRP A 142 15.54 4.39 -6.95
CA TRP A 142 15.76 3.48 -5.83
C TRP A 142 15.45 4.12 -4.48
N LEU A 143 16.01 5.29 -4.19
CA LEU A 143 15.82 5.97 -2.91
C LEU A 143 14.37 6.40 -2.72
N VAL A 144 13.74 6.96 -3.76
CA VAL A 144 12.34 7.41 -3.69
C VAL A 144 11.41 6.22 -3.47
N HIS A 145 11.59 5.12 -4.20
CA HIS A 145 10.77 3.92 -4.03
C HIS A 145 10.95 3.30 -2.65
N SER A 146 12.20 3.16 -2.20
CA SER A 146 12.51 2.61 -0.86
C SER A 146 11.93 3.48 0.25
N ALA A 147 12.04 4.82 0.14
CA ALA A 147 11.47 5.75 1.11
C ALA A 147 9.94 5.67 1.15
N HIS A 148 9.29 5.59 -0.02
CA HIS A 148 7.84 5.40 -0.10
C HIS A 148 7.43 4.10 0.59
N PHE A 149 8.05 2.97 0.24
CA PHE A 149 7.69 1.67 0.77
C PHE A 149 7.99 1.54 2.27
N LEU A 150 9.13 2.08 2.74
CA LEU A 150 9.47 2.15 4.16
C LEU A 150 8.42 2.95 4.94
N ALA A 151 8.09 4.15 4.48
CA ALA A 151 7.13 5.00 5.17
C ALA A 151 5.76 4.34 5.30
N VAL A 152 5.28 3.72 4.21
CA VAL A 152 3.99 3.04 4.17
C VAL A 152 3.98 1.80 5.08
N THR A 153 5.02 0.96 5.03
CA THR A 153 5.08 -0.26 5.86
C THR A 153 5.28 0.03 7.34
N VAL A 154 5.98 1.11 7.70
CA VAL A 154 6.07 1.60 9.07
C VAL A 154 4.71 2.10 9.57
N TRP A 155 4.07 3.00 8.83
CA TRP A 155 2.79 3.60 9.25
C TRP A 155 1.67 2.57 9.32
N ILE A 156 1.40 1.89 8.19
CA ILE A 156 0.31 0.92 8.11
C ILE A 156 0.64 -0.34 8.91
N GLY A 157 1.91 -0.74 9.00
CA GLY A 157 2.32 -1.89 9.80
C GLY A 157 2.04 -1.71 11.28
N VAL A 158 2.44 -0.58 11.87
CA VAL A 158 2.13 -0.29 13.29
C VAL A 158 0.63 -0.19 13.50
N LEU A 159 -0.11 0.48 12.61
CA LEU A 159 -1.57 0.56 12.66
C LEU A 159 -2.22 -0.83 12.62
N LEU A 160 -1.80 -1.69 11.69
CA LEU A 160 -2.35 -3.03 11.49
C LEU A 160 -2.10 -3.90 12.71
N ILE A 161 -0.88 -3.90 13.25
CA ILE A 161 -0.56 -4.71 14.42
C ILE A 161 -1.28 -4.20 15.67
N ALA A 162 -1.28 -2.89 15.91
CA ALA A 162 -1.98 -2.30 17.05
C ALA A 162 -3.51 -2.52 16.97
N SER A 163 -4.11 -2.53 15.78
CA SER A 163 -5.55 -2.67 15.61
C SER A 163 -6.06 -4.11 15.77
N TRP A 164 -5.32 -5.10 15.26
CA TRP A 164 -5.78 -6.50 15.24
C TRP A 164 -5.22 -7.36 16.37
N PHE A 165 -4.06 -7.01 16.92
CA PHE A 165 -3.36 -7.84 17.92
C PHE A 165 -3.30 -7.22 19.32
N SER A 166 -3.94 -6.07 19.54
CA SER A 166 -4.09 -5.52 20.90
C SER A 166 -5.15 -6.27 21.69
N ALA A 167 -4.81 -6.77 22.87
CA ALA A 167 -5.73 -7.41 23.81
C ALA A 167 -6.50 -6.40 24.67
N SER A 168 -6.00 -5.17 24.81
CA SER A 168 -6.68 -4.11 25.55
C SER A 168 -6.34 -2.72 25.01
N SER A 169 -7.16 -1.72 25.35
CA SER A 169 -6.91 -0.30 25.08
C SER A 169 -6.08 0.37 26.20
N ARG A 170 -5.38 -0.40 27.04
CA ARG A 170 -4.49 0.16 28.08
C ARG A 170 -3.37 0.98 27.41
N ASN A 171 -2.91 2.05 28.06
CA ASN A 171 -1.84 2.94 27.57
C ASN A 171 -2.13 3.59 26.19
N TRP A 172 -3.39 3.66 25.77
CA TRP A 172 -3.74 4.16 24.43
C TRP A 172 -3.28 5.58 24.19
N GLU A 173 -3.44 6.47 25.18
CA GLU A 173 -2.99 7.85 25.07
C GLU A 173 -1.46 7.95 24.90
N ALA A 174 -0.71 7.13 25.63
CA ALA A 174 0.74 7.05 25.51
C ALA A 174 1.18 6.49 24.15
N PHE A 175 0.41 5.54 23.61
CA PHE A 175 0.62 5.04 22.24
C PHE A 175 0.43 6.12 21.20
N LEU A 176 -0.70 6.86 21.26
CA LEU A 176 -0.96 7.96 20.35
C LEU A 176 0.08 9.10 20.48
N ALA A 177 0.73 9.27 21.63
CA ALA A 177 1.73 10.33 21.84
C ALA A 177 2.94 10.22 20.92
N TRP A 178 3.37 9.01 20.58
CA TRP A 178 4.48 8.80 19.65
C TRP A 178 4.02 8.29 18.28
N PHE A 179 2.92 7.53 18.22
CA PHE A 179 2.46 6.98 16.95
C PHE A 179 1.87 8.06 16.04
N SER A 180 1.09 9.00 16.57
CA SER A 180 0.53 10.09 15.75
C SER A 180 1.60 10.92 15.01
N PRO A 181 2.65 11.44 15.66
CA PRO A 181 3.70 12.16 14.94
C PRO A 181 4.50 11.27 13.97
N LEU A 182 4.73 9.99 14.31
CA LEU A 182 5.35 9.03 13.39
C LEU A 182 4.49 8.84 12.13
N ALA A 183 3.19 8.60 12.30
CA ALA A 183 2.24 8.41 11.21
C ALA A 183 2.16 9.64 10.30
N ILE A 184 2.17 10.86 10.86
CA ILE A 184 2.22 12.10 10.08
C ILE A 184 3.52 12.19 9.28
N GLY A 185 4.68 11.91 9.90
CA GLY A 185 5.96 11.90 9.20
C GLY A 185 5.99 10.89 8.04
N CYS A 186 5.54 9.66 8.29
CA CYS A 186 5.43 8.63 7.27
C CYS A 186 4.44 9.02 6.16
N MET A 187 3.31 9.62 6.50
CA MET A 187 2.33 10.13 5.55
C MET A 187 2.96 11.19 4.63
N LEU A 188 3.67 12.17 5.19
CA LEU A 188 4.35 13.21 4.40
C LEU A 188 5.39 12.62 3.46
N ILE A 189 6.23 11.70 3.93
CA ILE A 189 7.21 10.98 3.09
C ILE A 189 6.49 10.21 1.98
N THR A 190 5.40 9.51 2.30
CA THR A 190 4.60 8.74 1.35
C THR A 190 4.05 9.63 0.24
N PHE A 191 3.50 10.81 0.58
CA PHE A 191 2.99 11.77 -0.40
C PHE A 191 4.09 12.33 -1.28
N ILE A 192 5.18 12.83 -0.70
CA ILE A 192 6.29 13.42 -1.45
C ILE A 192 6.91 12.38 -2.39
N ALA A 193 7.21 11.19 -1.87
CA ALA A 193 7.77 10.12 -2.67
C ALA A 193 6.77 9.59 -3.71
N GLY A 194 5.49 9.50 -3.37
CA GLY A 194 4.43 9.06 -4.28
C GLY A 194 4.24 10.01 -5.48
N ILE A 195 4.16 11.31 -5.22
CA ILE A 195 4.11 12.34 -6.28
C ILE A 195 5.37 12.27 -7.14
N THR A 196 6.55 12.12 -6.51
CA THR A 196 7.81 11.97 -7.25
C THR A 196 7.81 10.74 -8.15
N LEU A 197 7.34 9.58 -7.66
CA LEU A 197 7.19 8.37 -8.47
C LEU A 197 6.19 8.56 -9.62
N MET A 198 5.13 9.33 -9.43
CA MET A 198 4.20 9.65 -10.52
C MET A 198 4.86 10.45 -11.64
N THR A 199 5.78 11.37 -11.31
CA THR A 199 6.55 12.08 -12.35
C THR A 199 7.42 11.15 -13.19
N PHE A 200 7.82 10.01 -12.63
CA PHE A 200 8.60 8.98 -13.32
C PHE A 200 7.73 8.04 -14.16
N THR A 201 6.54 7.70 -13.64
CA THR A 201 5.74 6.57 -14.15
C THR A 201 4.50 6.99 -14.93
N THR A 202 3.95 8.17 -14.66
CA THR A 202 2.65 8.62 -15.20
C THR A 202 2.59 10.15 -15.29
N PRO A 203 3.42 10.77 -16.15
CA PRO A 203 3.42 12.22 -16.32
C PRO A 203 2.11 12.74 -16.94
N GLN A 204 1.42 11.91 -17.75
CA GLN A 204 0.15 12.23 -18.38
C GLN A 204 -1.04 11.73 -17.54
N TYR A 205 -1.17 12.21 -16.30
CA TYR A 205 -2.07 11.65 -15.29
C TYR A 205 -3.53 11.46 -15.76
N VAL A 206 -4.16 12.50 -16.31
CA VAL A 206 -5.56 12.41 -16.76
C VAL A 206 -5.71 11.47 -17.96
N ASN A 207 -4.84 11.60 -18.98
CA ASN A 207 -4.85 10.70 -20.14
C ASN A 207 -4.60 9.24 -19.73
N SER A 208 -3.82 8.99 -18.67
CA SER A 208 -3.54 7.65 -18.18
C SER A 208 -4.79 6.91 -17.70
N TRP A 209 -5.89 7.62 -17.39
CA TRP A 209 -7.16 7.00 -17.01
C TRP A 209 -7.77 6.16 -18.14
N MET A 210 -7.30 6.28 -19.38
CA MET A 210 -7.67 5.34 -20.46
C MET A 210 -7.11 3.93 -20.22
N LEU A 211 -6.02 3.82 -19.46
CA LEU A 211 -5.27 2.58 -19.21
C LEU A 211 -5.60 1.97 -17.84
N PRO A 212 -5.45 0.65 -17.68
CA PRO A 212 -5.64 -0.01 -16.39
C PRO A 212 -4.81 0.61 -15.26
N TYR A 213 -3.54 0.97 -15.56
CA TYR A 213 -2.64 1.61 -14.59
C TYR A 213 -3.19 2.93 -14.05
N GLY A 214 -3.61 3.85 -14.93
CA GLY A 214 -4.15 5.13 -14.49
C GLY A 214 -5.46 4.99 -13.71
N GLN A 215 -6.28 3.99 -14.04
CA GLN A 215 -7.51 3.67 -13.31
C GLN A 215 -7.21 3.19 -11.88
N MET A 216 -6.25 2.29 -11.70
CA MET A 216 -5.84 1.85 -10.37
C MET A 216 -5.16 2.98 -9.57
N LEU A 217 -4.37 3.81 -10.24
CA LEU A 217 -3.75 4.98 -9.61
C LEU A 217 -4.81 6.00 -9.16
N LEU A 218 -5.85 6.23 -9.95
CA LEU A 218 -6.98 7.08 -9.58
C LEU A 218 -7.71 6.53 -8.34
N LEU A 219 -8.03 5.23 -8.33
CA LEU A 219 -8.63 4.57 -7.17
C LEU A 219 -7.74 4.67 -5.92
N LYS A 220 -6.41 4.57 -6.08
CA LYS A 220 -5.45 4.76 -4.98
C LYS A 220 -5.61 6.15 -4.37
N HIS A 221 -5.63 7.20 -5.18
CA HIS A 221 -5.80 8.57 -4.69
C HIS A 221 -7.17 8.78 -4.00
N LEU A 222 -8.23 8.20 -4.54
CA LEU A 222 -9.57 8.33 -3.97
C LEU A 222 -9.76 7.54 -2.68
N LEU A 223 -9.06 6.42 -2.50
CA LEU A 223 -9.03 5.66 -1.23
C LEU A 223 -8.20 6.36 -0.15
N LEU A 224 -7.28 7.25 -0.51
CA LEU A 224 -6.58 8.08 0.48
C LEU A 224 -7.57 9.00 1.20
N ALA A 225 -8.61 9.51 0.55
CA ALA A 225 -9.56 10.41 1.20
C ALA A 225 -10.22 9.80 2.45
N PRO A 226 -10.90 8.64 2.39
CA PRO A 226 -11.44 8.02 3.61
C PRO A 226 -10.33 7.56 4.56
N LEU A 227 -9.18 7.06 4.07
CA LEU A 227 -8.07 6.69 4.95
C LEU A 227 -7.60 7.88 5.81
N LEU A 228 -7.39 9.05 5.20
CA LEU A 228 -6.98 10.27 5.89
C LEU A 228 -8.03 10.75 6.88
N LEU A 229 -9.32 10.64 6.55
CA LEU A 229 -10.40 10.99 7.47
C LEU A 229 -10.40 10.08 8.70
N PHE A 230 -10.27 8.75 8.52
CA PHE A 230 -10.13 7.81 9.62
C PHE A 230 -8.84 8.04 10.42
N ALA A 231 -7.71 8.29 9.76
CA ALA A 231 -6.44 8.58 10.43
C ALA A 231 -6.52 9.88 11.27
N TYR A 232 -7.19 10.92 10.75
CA TYR A 232 -7.41 12.17 11.46
C TYR A 232 -8.29 11.98 12.69
N THR A 233 -9.43 11.29 12.54
CA THR A 233 -10.32 11.02 13.66
C THR A 233 -9.66 10.12 14.71
N ASN A 234 -8.87 9.14 14.27
CA ASN A 234 -8.16 8.22 15.16
C ASN A 234 -6.98 8.90 15.90
N GLY A 235 -6.23 9.75 15.22
CA GLY A 235 -5.03 10.40 15.77
C GLY A 235 -5.32 11.58 16.69
N PHE A 236 -6.31 12.42 16.34
CA PHE A 236 -6.66 13.63 17.08
C PHE A 236 -7.99 13.51 17.82
N GLY A 237 -9.01 12.93 17.19
CA GLY A 237 -10.36 12.85 17.74
C GLY A 237 -10.48 11.98 19.00
N TYR A 238 -9.69 10.90 19.11
CA TYR A 238 -9.73 10.01 20.29
C TYR A 238 -9.18 10.60 21.57
N ARG A 239 -8.22 11.52 21.47
CA ARG A 239 -7.74 12.23 22.65
C ARG A 239 -8.87 13.02 23.32
N ASN A 240 -9.79 13.56 22.52
CA ASN A 240 -10.93 14.30 23.04
C ASN A 240 -12.02 13.33 23.54
N LYS A 241 -12.37 12.30 22.76
CA LYS A 241 -13.39 11.32 23.18
C LYS A 241 -13.02 10.53 24.44
N LEU A 242 -11.75 10.20 24.64
CA LEU A 242 -11.29 9.51 25.86
C LEU A 242 -11.38 10.40 27.10
N LYS A 243 -11.28 11.74 26.95
CA LYS A 243 -11.49 12.69 28.04
C LYS A 243 -12.97 12.84 28.40
N GLU A 244 -13.84 12.78 27.40
CA GLU A 244 -15.29 12.92 27.56
C GLU A 244 -15.96 11.62 28.04
N ASN A 245 -15.45 10.46 27.61
CA ASN A 245 -16.00 9.15 27.94
C ASN A 245 -14.89 8.11 28.13
N SER A 246 -14.63 7.76 29.39
CA SER A 246 -13.63 6.76 29.79
C SER A 246 -13.92 5.34 29.27
N ASN A 247 -15.16 5.05 28.83
CA ASN A 247 -15.56 3.76 28.27
C ASN A 247 -15.40 3.69 26.74
N PHE A 248 -14.90 4.75 26.08
CA PHE A 248 -14.69 4.73 24.64
C PHE A 248 -13.60 3.72 24.24
N ASN A 249 -13.93 2.78 23.35
CA ASN A 249 -12.98 1.81 22.81
C ASN A 249 -12.49 2.23 21.40
N PRO A 250 -11.20 2.57 21.23
CA PRO A 250 -10.65 2.99 19.94
C PRO A 250 -10.41 1.84 18.96
N LEU A 251 -10.30 0.60 19.43
CA LEU A 251 -9.88 -0.55 18.61
C LEU A 251 -10.76 -0.82 17.38
N PRO A 252 -12.11 -0.80 17.47
CA PRO A 252 -12.96 -1.06 16.32
C PRO A 252 -12.77 -0.07 15.17
N TRP A 253 -12.49 1.18 15.50
CA TRP A 253 -12.26 2.23 14.52
C TRP A 253 -10.88 2.12 13.86
N LEU A 254 -9.85 1.72 14.62
CA LEU A 254 -8.56 1.42 14.04
C LEU A 254 -8.62 0.20 13.11
N LYS A 255 -9.46 -0.80 13.45
CA LYS A 255 -9.71 -1.92 12.54
C LYS A 255 -10.33 -1.42 11.23
N ALA A 256 -11.33 -0.54 11.29
CA ALA A 256 -11.91 0.08 10.10
C ALA A 256 -10.86 0.86 9.26
N GLU A 257 -10.02 1.68 9.90
CA GLU A 257 -8.90 2.37 9.24
C GLU A 257 -7.95 1.38 8.56
N SER A 258 -7.54 0.32 9.28
CA SER A 258 -6.63 -0.69 8.75
C SER A 258 -7.22 -1.48 7.58
N VAL A 259 -8.54 -1.70 7.53
CA VAL A 259 -9.19 -2.34 6.38
C VAL A 259 -9.08 -1.46 5.14
N ILE A 260 -9.26 -0.14 5.27
CA ILE A 260 -9.05 0.80 4.16
C ILE A 260 -7.59 0.81 3.72
N ALA A 261 -6.66 0.76 4.68
CA ALA A 261 -5.23 0.65 4.41
C ALA A 261 -4.88 -0.65 3.64
N LEU A 262 -5.54 -1.78 3.96
CA LEU A 262 -5.39 -3.04 3.23
C LEU A 262 -5.98 -2.96 1.81
N LEU A 263 -7.10 -2.25 1.61
CA LEU A 263 -7.62 -1.98 0.26
C LEU A 263 -6.61 -1.16 -0.57
N LEU A 264 -5.91 -0.21 0.05
CA LEU A 264 -4.82 0.53 -0.59
C LEU A 264 -3.63 -0.36 -0.97
N PHE A 265 -3.29 -1.37 -0.16
CA PHE A 265 -2.30 -2.39 -0.54
C PHE A 265 -2.75 -3.22 -1.73
N ILE A 266 -4.02 -3.63 -1.78
CA ILE A 266 -4.55 -4.37 -2.93
C ILE A 266 -4.44 -3.52 -4.20
N VAL A 267 -4.91 -2.28 -4.15
CA VAL A 267 -4.83 -1.36 -5.29
C VAL A 267 -3.38 -1.09 -5.70
N THR A 268 -2.48 -0.90 -4.74
CA THR A 268 -1.05 -0.69 -5.01
C THR A 268 -0.37 -1.93 -5.58
N GLY A 269 -0.72 -3.12 -5.10
CA GLY A 269 -0.20 -4.38 -5.62
C GLY A 269 -0.65 -4.66 -7.06
N VAL A 270 -1.91 -4.34 -7.39
CA VAL A 270 -2.40 -4.39 -8.77
C VAL A 270 -1.63 -3.39 -9.64
N LEU A 271 -1.43 -2.16 -9.15
CA LEU A 271 -0.70 -1.11 -9.85
C LEU A 271 0.76 -1.51 -10.14
N GLY A 272 1.45 -2.11 -9.16
CA GLY A 272 2.86 -2.49 -9.26
C GLY A 272 3.14 -3.57 -10.32
N GLN A 273 2.11 -4.28 -10.77
CA GLN A 273 2.19 -5.35 -11.77
C GLN A 273 1.62 -4.94 -13.13
N GLN A 274 1.25 -3.66 -13.29
CA GLN A 274 0.79 -3.11 -14.55
C GLN A 274 1.89 -2.25 -15.18
N THR A 275 1.96 -2.25 -16.51
CA THR A 275 2.92 -1.42 -17.25
C THR A 275 2.66 0.07 -16.97
N PRO A 276 3.62 0.80 -16.40
CA PRO A 276 3.44 2.22 -16.14
C PRO A 276 3.38 3.04 -17.45
N PRO A 277 2.39 3.92 -17.62
CA PRO A 277 2.21 4.68 -18.84
C PRO A 277 3.07 5.95 -18.85
N HIS A 278 4.36 5.79 -19.17
CA HIS A 278 5.28 6.91 -19.37
C HIS A 278 4.81 7.82 -20.51
N ASN A 279 4.33 7.20 -21.59
CA ASN A 279 3.60 7.81 -22.68
C ASN A 279 2.33 7.01 -22.93
N VAL A 280 1.17 7.62 -22.74
CA VAL A 280 -0.14 6.96 -22.86
C VAL A 280 -0.37 6.46 -24.27
N LYS A 281 -0.02 7.24 -25.30
CA LYS A 281 -0.23 6.87 -26.71
C LYS A 281 0.59 5.65 -27.08
N GLU A 282 1.87 5.61 -26.70
CA GLU A 282 2.75 4.45 -26.95
C GLU A 282 2.27 3.21 -26.18
N THR A 283 1.88 3.39 -24.91
CA THR A 283 1.39 2.27 -24.08
C THR A 283 0.11 1.67 -24.64
N LEU A 284 -0.78 2.48 -25.23
CA LEU A 284 -2.01 2.00 -25.88
C LEU A 284 -1.75 1.16 -27.15
N GLN A 285 -0.52 1.14 -27.69
CA GLN A 285 -0.16 0.27 -28.81
C GLN A 285 0.02 -1.19 -28.38
N SER A 286 0.37 -1.44 -27.12
CA SER A 286 0.62 -2.78 -26.56
C SER A 286 -0.37 -3.18 -25.46
N VAL A 287 -1.06 -2.21 -24.85
CA VAL A 287 -2.02 -2.44 -23.76
C VAL A 287 -3.41 -1.98 -24.18
N SER A 288 -4.38 -2.89 -24.07
CA SER A 288 -5.79 -2.56 -24.32
C SER A 288 -6.35 -1.54 -23.33
N PRO A 289 -7.30 -0.68 -23.76
CA PRO A 289 -7.96 0.27 -22.86
C PRO A 289 -8.65 -0.42 -21.69
N SER A 290 -8.64 0.25 -20.54
CA SER A 290 -9.24 -0.27 -19.31
C SER A 290 -10.70 -0.62 -19.51
N LYS A 291 -11.12 -1.75 -18.93
CA LYS A 291 -12.53 -2.14 -18.90
C LYS A 291 -13.38 -1.15 -18.10
N LEU A 292 -12.83 -0.60 -17.02
CA LEU A 292 -13.48 0.42 -16.20
C LEU A 292 -13.67 1.73 -16.97
N PHE A 293 -12.64 2.14 -17.72
CA PHE A 293 -12.74 3.31 -18.60
C PHE A 293 -13.83 3.11 -19.66
N ARG A 294 -13.79 1.99 -20.39
CA ARG A 294 -14.76 1.69 -21.46
C ARG A 294 -16.20 1.49 -20.98
N ALA A 295 -16.39 1.12 -19.73
CA ALA A 295 -17.72 0.97 -19.15
C ALA A 295 -18.39 2.32 -18.84
N VAL A 296 -17.60 3.39 -18.70
CA VAL A 296 -18.08 4.71 -18.27
C VAL A 296 -17.95 5.75 -19.39
N TYR A 297 -16.86 5.69 -20.16
CA TYR A 297 -16.61 6.61 -21.28
C TYR A 297 -17.38 6.15 -22.53
N ASN A 298 -18.39 6.93 -22.91
CA ASN A 298 -19.25 6.66 -24.07
C ASN A 298 -18.73 7.27 -25.38
N GLY A 299 -17.56 7.92 -25.37
CA GLY A 299 -16.96 8.53 -26.56
C GLY A 299 -16.22 7.52 -27.45
N HIS A 300 -15.93 7.94 -28.68
CA HIS A 300 -15.08 7.15 -29.58
C HIS A 300 -13.64 7.13 -29.08
N PHE A 301 -13.13 5.94 -28.80
CA PHE A 301 -11.74 5.74 -28.39
C PHE A 301 -10.80 5.81 -29.61
N SER A 302 -9.73 6.59 -29.48
CA SER A 302 -8.56 6.58 -30.36
C SER A 302 -7.29 6.72 -29.51
N PRO A 303 -6.15 6.11 -29.89
CA PRO A 303 -4.86 6.36 -29.21
C PRO A 303 -4.42 7.83 -29.22
N ASP A 304 -4.96 8.64 -30.14
CA ASP A 304 -4.72 10.10 -30.21
C ASP A 304 -5.67 10.92 -29.33
N LEU A 305 -6.61 10.28 -28.65
CA LEU A 305 -7.53 10.95 -27.75
C LEU A 305 -6.75 11.57 -26.57
N SER A 306 -6.93 12.87 -26.38
CA SER A 306 -6.45 13.57 -25.19
C SER A 306 -7.64 13.89 -24.30
N LEU A 307 -7.73 13.21 -23.16
CA LEU A 307 -8.76 13.48 -22.16
C LEU A 307 -8.52 14.84 -21.52
N LYS A 308 -9.60 15.62 -21.41
CA LYS A 308 -9.61 16.85 -20.60
C LYS A 308 -10.68 16.74 -19.54
N LEU A 309 -10.39 17.31 -18.37
CA LEU A 309 -11.42 17.50 -17.36
C LEU A 309 -12.34 18.64 -17.79
N SER A 310 -13.62 18.35 -17.83
CA SER A 310 -14.73 19.23 -18.13
C SER A 310 -15.73 19.18 -16.99
N ILE A 311 -16.44 20.29 -16.78
CA ILE A 311 -17.43 20.39 -15.72
C ILE A 311 -18.80 20.07 -16.33
N GLY A 312 -19.20 18.80 -16.23
CA GLY A 312 -20.54 18.33 -16.59
C GLY A 312 -21.47 18.28 -15.38
N LEU A 313 -22.78 18.35 -15.61
CA LEU A 313 -23.78 18.23 -14.54
C LEU A 313 -23.66 16.90 -13.77
N ASP A 314 -23.50 15.78 -14.49
CA ASP A 314 -23.35 14.46 -13.87
C ASP A 314 -22.10 14.37 -12.99
N SER A 315 -20.99 14.97 -13.44
CA SER A 315 -19.75 15.09 -12.67
C SER A 315 -19.98 15.89 -11.37
N ILE A 316 -20.67 17.04 -11.46
CA ILE A 316 -21.00 17.87 -10.29
C ILE A 316 -21.89 17.10 -9.31
N LEU A 317 -22.92 16.40 -9.79
CA LEU A 317 -23.84 15.65 -8.95
C LEU A 317 -23.13 14.51 -8.21
N MET A 318 -22.25 13.77 -8.90
CA MET A 318 -21.43 12.73 -8.27
C MET A 318 -20.42 13.32 -7.28
N LEU A 319 -19.83 14.48 -7.58
CA LEU A 319 -18.94 15.18 -6.63
C LEU A 319 -19.71 15.61 -5.37
N ALA A 320 -20.91 16.18 -5.55
CA ALA A 320 -21.77 16.55 -4.44
C ALA A 320 -22.15 15.32 -3.59
N ALA A 321 -22.48 14.18 -4.22
CA ALA A 321 -22.73 12.94 -3.52
C ALA A 321 -21.51 12.47 -2.71
N ALA A 322 -20.30 12.55 -3.27
CA ALA A 322 -19.07 12.21 -2.56
C ALA A 322 -18.85 13.10 -1.32
N LEU A 323 -19.12 14.40 -1.43
CA LEU A 323 -19.04 15.34 -0.31
C LEU A 323 -20.09 15.06 0.77
N VAL A 324 -21.32 14.69 0.39
CA VAL A 324 -22.36 14.24 1.33
C VAL A 324 -21.92 12.97 2.07
N MET A 325 -21.27 12.02 1.40
CA MET A 325 -20.71 10.83 2.05
C MET A 325 -19.59 11.19 3.03
N ILE A 326 -18.71 12.14 2.69
CA ILE A 326 -17.68 12.63 3.63
C ILE A 326 -18.33 13.25 4.88
N TYR A 327 -19.33 14.10 4.69
CA TYR A 327 -20.06 14.69 5.79
C TYR A 327 -20.75 13.63 6.65
N GLY A 328 -21.40 12.65 6.00
CA GLY A 328 -22.03 11.51 6.64
C GLY A 328 -21.04 10.70 7.49
N LEU A 329 -19.84 10.42 6.97
CA LEU A 329 -18.76 9.75 7.72
C LEU A 329 -18.43 10.54 9.01
N ILE A 330 -18.24 11.86 8.90
CA ILE A 330 -17.92 12.71 10.05
C ILE A 330 -19.05 12.69 11.09
N GLN A 331 -20.31 12.71 10.67
CA GLN A 331 -21.45 12.62 11.59
C GLN A 331 -21.55 11.25 12.26
N MET A 332 -21.40 10.16 11.49
CA MET A 332 -21.40 8.80 12.04
C MET A 332 -20.22 8.57 12.99
N TYR A 333 -19.07 9.21 12.75
CA TYR A 333 -17.97 9.26 13.71
C TYR A 333 -18.36 9.94 15.02
N LYS A 334 -19.00 11.11 14.97
CA LYS A 334 -19.48 11.81 16.17
C LYS A 334 -20.44 10.92 16.97
N GLU A 335 -21.40 10.29 16.29
CA GLU A 335 -22.39 9.36 16.86
C GLU A 335 -21.83 7.98 17.26
N ASN A 336 -20.53 7.71 17.06
CA ASN A 336 -19.87 6.44 17.35
C ASN A 336 -20.45 5.23 16.57
N LYS A 337 -20.93 5.45 15.34
CA LYS A 337 -21.48 4.43 14.45
C LYS A 337 -20.46 3.99 13.39
N ILE A 338 -19.69 2.95 13.73
CA ILE A 338 -18.55 2.49 12.92
C ILE A 338 -18.97 1.99 11.53
N LEU A 339 -19.94 1.07 11.46
CA LEU A 339 -20.32 0.44 10.19
C LEU A 339 -20.87 1.46 9.18
N PRO A 340 -21.81 2.36 9.55
CA PRO A 340 -22.21 3.45 8.67
C PRO A 340 -21.05 4.36 8.26
N ALA A 341 -20.16 4.74 9.18
CA ALA A 341 -18.99 5.57 8.84
C ALA A 341 -18.07 4.89 7.81
N PHE A 342 -17.84 3.58 7.96
CA PHE A 342 -17.04 2.79 7.04
C PHE A 342 -17.66 2.71 5.65
N ILE A 343 -18.97 2.43 5.56
CA ILE A 343 -19.70 2.40 4.29
C ILE A 343 -19.65 3.76 3.61
N MET A 344 -19.88 4.85 4.35
CA MET A 344 -19.79 6.22 3.83
C MET A 344 -18.40 6.51 3.28
N GLY A 345 -17.33 6.06 3.95
CA GLY A 345 -15.96 6.19 3.44
C GLY A 345 -15.73 5.48 2.10
N LEU A 346 -16.24 4.26 1.94
CA LEU A 346 -16.16 3.54 0.66
C LEU A 346 -16.99 4.22 -0.44
N LEU A 347 -18.18 4.74 -0.10
CA LEU A 347 -19.03 5.47 -1.04
C LEU A 347 -18.41 6.80 -1.47
N THR A 348 -17.65 7.48 -0.60
CA THR A 348 -16.84 8.65 -1.00
C THR A 348 -15.89 8.29 -2.14
N THR A 349 -15.18 7.17 -2.05
CA THR A 349 -14.29 6.70 -3.13
C THR A 349 -15.08 6.39 -4.40
N ALA A 350 -16.22 5.69 -4.29
CA ALA A 350 -17.04 5.31 -5.43
C ALA A 350 -17.63 6.52 -6.17
N PHE A 351 -18.28 7.45 -5.45
CA PHE A 351 -18.84 8.66 -6.06
C PHE A 351 -17.74 9.61 -6.55
N GLY A 352 -16.62 9.73 -5.83
CA GLY A 352 -15.48 10.52 -6.30
C GLY A 352 -14.88 9.99 -7.60
N TYR A 353 -14.87 8.66 -7.76
CA TYR A 353 -14.47 8.01 -9.01
C TYR A 353 -15.40 8.39 -10.17
N PHE A 354 -16.72 8.22 -9.98
CA PHE A 354 -17.69 8.59 -11.02
C PHE A 354 -17.70 10.09 -11.31
N ALA A 355 -17.49 10.94 -10.31
CA ALA A 355 -17.37 12.38 -10.50
C ALA A 355 -16.25 12.73 -11.49
N LEU A 356 -15.08 12.13 -11.32
CA LEU A 356 -13.94 12.37 -12.20
C LEU A 356 -14.13 11.72 -13.58
N MET A 357 -14.67 10.50 -13.63
CA MET A 357 -14.89 9.78 -14.88
C MET A 357 -16.00 10.38 -15.75
N PHE A 358 -17.09 10.88 -15.17
CA PHE A 358 -18.10 11.65 -15.91
C PHE A 358 -17.64 13.06 -16.27
N GLY A 359 -16.54 13.52 -15.65
CA GLY A 359 -15.92 14.80 -15.96
C GLY A 359 -14.94 14.73 -17.13
N ILE A 360 -14.66 13.57 -17.73
CA ILE A 360 -13.71 13.50 -18.86
C ILE A 360 -14.41 13.74 -20.20
N GLY A 361 -13.82 14.59 -21.03
CA GLY A 361 -14.23 14.89 -22.41
C GLY A 361 -13.10 14.65 -23.40
#